data_AF-A0A978TH82-F1
#
_entry.id   AF-A0A978TH82-F1
#
_cell.length_a   1.000
_cell.length_b   1.000
_cell.length_c   1.000
_cell.angle_alpha   90.00
_cell.angle_beta   90.00
_cell.angle_gamma   90.00
#
_symmetry.space_group_name_H-M   'P 1'
#
loop_
_entity.id
_entity.type
_entity.pdbx_description
1 polymer ?
#
loop_
_entity_poly.entity_id
_entity_poly.type
_entity_poly.pdbx_seq_one_letter_code
_entity_poly.pdbx_strand_id
1 'polypeptide(L)'
;MMGRFRPLLALVLAIVASGLVACGGPAAKIPTTYTPTILQQVELYSPAVAELRDRFPELQSYIQKQDWVNVQSFIHGPMGELRARVNRLAATLLPQDRGPAQARAKELYVHLERLDEAAANGQQVIAGQEYRNALDDFDSFLSLVPTFQ
;
A
#
# COMPACT_ATOMS: atom_id res chain seq x y z
N MET A 1 -48.28 -10.85 47.90
CA MET A 1 -46.91 -11.01 47.37
C MET A 1 -46.89 -10.63 45.89
N MET A 2 -46.84 -9.34 45.52
CA MET A 2 -46.79 -8.89 44.11
C MET A 2 -45.85 -7.69 43.88
N GLY A 3 -44.86 -7.47 44.77
CA GLY A 3 -44.00 -6.27 44.71
C GLY A 3 -42.57 -6.50 44.19
N ARG A 4 -42.11 -7.75 44.07
CA ARG A 4 -40.67 -8.06 43.93
C ARG A 4 -40.20 -8.47 42.54
N PHE A 5 -41.12 -8.57 41.57
CA PHE A 5 -40.80 -8.97 40.18
C PHE A 5 -40.67 -7.78 39.20
N ARG A 6 -41.04 -6.57 39.62
CA ARG A 6 -40.92 -5.34 38.79
C ARG A 6 -39.48 -5.03 38.33
N PRO A 7 -38.42 -5.15 39.16
CA PRO A 7 -37.06 -4.84 38.71
C PRO A 7 -36.48 -5.94 37.81
N LEU A 8 -36.90 -7.20 38.02
CA LEU A 8 -36.50 -8.34 37.18
C LEU A 8 -37.09 -8.23 35.77
N LEU A 9 -38.36 -7.82 35.66
CA LEU A 9 -39.00 -7.62 34.35
C LEU A 9 -38.34 -6.47 33.57
N ALA A 10 -37.98 -5.38 34.24
CA ALA A 10 -37.29 -4.24 33.64
C ALA A 10 -35.87 -4.61 33.16
N LEU A 11 -35.14 -5.42 33.93
CA LEU A 11 -33.81 -5.91 33.55
C LEU A 11 -33.87 -6.81 32.31
N VAL A 12 -34.84 -7.73 32.24
CA VAL A 12 -35.03 -8.61 31.09
C VAL A 12 -35.43 -7.79 29.84
N LEU A 13 -36.32 -6.81 29.99
CA LEU A 13 -36.70 -5.91 28.89
C LEU A 13 -35.52 -5.07 28.38
N ALA A 14 -34.65 -4.59 29.27
CA ALA A 14 -33.44 -3.85 28.89
C ALA A 14 -32.44 -4.71 28.12
N ILE A 15 -32.23 -5.97 28.53
CA ILE A 15 -31.36 -6.93 27.84
C ILE A 15 -31.93 -7.31 26.47
N VAL A 16 -33.24 -7.53 26.37
CA VAL A 16 -33.90 -7.85 25.09
C VAL A 16 -33.85 -6.65 24.13
N ALA A 17 -34.10 -5.42 24.62
CA ALA A 17 -34.02 -4.21 23.81
C ALA A 17 -32.60 -3.94 23.28
N SER A 18 -31.56 -4.22 24.08
CA SER A 18 -30.17 -4.08 23.63
C SER A 18 -29.71 -5.22 22.70
N GLY A 19 -30.33 -6.40 22.79
CA GLY A 19 -30.14 -7.50 21.82
C GLY A 19 -30.84 -7.29 20.47
N LEU A 20 -31.94 -6.53 20.42
CA LEU A 20 -32.71 -6.25 19.19
C LEU A 20 -32.06 -5.20 18.28
N VAL A 21 -31.11 -4.39 18.78
CA VAL A 21 -30.29 -3.48 17.97
C VAL A 21 -29.00 -4.17 17.49
N ALA A 22 -28.94 -5.51 17.53
CA ALA A 22 -27.84 -6.29 16.98
C ALA A 22 -27.67 -6.02 15.48
N CYS A 23 -26.79 -5.06 15.18
CA CYS A 23 -25.77 -4.99 14.12
C CYS A 23 -26.06 -5.66 12.77
N GLY A 24 -27.30 -5.66 12.29
CA GLY A 24 -27.63 -5.93 10.90
C GLY A 24 -27.40 -4.70 10.04
N GLY A 25 -26.18 -4.16 10.03
CA GLY A 25 -25.82 -3.12 9.06
C GLY A 25 -25.97 -3.66 7.64
N PRO A 26 -26.44 -2.88 6.66
CA PRO A 26 -26.56 -3.35 5.29
C PRO A 26 -25.20 -3.87 4.82
N ALA A 27 -25.18 -5.08 4.26
CA ALA A 27 -23.96 -5.64 3.66
C ALA A 27 -23.47 -4.67 2.58
N ALA A 28 -22.33 -4.02 2.84
CA ALA A 28 -21.74 -3.09 1.90
C ALA A 28 -21.44 -3.85 0.60
N LYS A 29 -22.01 -3.39 -0.51
CA LYS A 29 -21.72 -3.98 -1.82
C LYS A 29 -20.24 -3.74 -2.13
N ILE A 30 -19.52 -4.82 -2.45
CA ILE A 30 -18.13 -4.73 -2.89
C ILE A 30 -18.13 -3.98 -4.23
N PRO A 31 -17.44 -2.83 -4.35
CA PRO A 31 -17.39 -2.09 -5.60
C PRO A 31 -16.63 -2.91 -6.64
N THR A 32 -17.19 -2.97 -7.85
CA THR A 32 -16.60 -3.66 -9.02
C THR A 32 -16.16 -2.69 -10.11
N THR A 33 -16.42 -1.39 -9.92
CA THR A 33 -16.06 -0.31 -10.84
C THR A 33 -15.54 0.88 -10.05
N TYR A 34 -14.63 1.65 -10.66
CA TYR A 34 -14.09 2.85 -10.05
C TYR A 34 -15.15 3.96 -10.07
N THR A 35 -15.71 4.24 -8.89
CA THR A 35 -16.60 5.39 -8.72
C THR A 35 -15.78 6.67 -8.56
N PRO A 36 -16.36 7.86 -8.80
CA PRO A 36 -15.67 9.13 -8.57
C PRO A 36 -15.07 9.26 -7.16
N THR A 37 -15.77 8.73 -6.14
CA THR A 37 -15.28 8.74 -4.75
C THR A 37 -14.05 7.86 -4.56
N ILE A 38 -13.97 6.69 -5.21
CA ILE A 38 -12.80 5.83 -5.14
C ILE A 38 -11.64 6.49 -5.90
N LEU A 39 -11.89 7.01 -7.10
CA LEU A 39 -10.88 7.73 -7.90
C LEU A 39 -10.28 8.90 -7.13
N GLN A 40 -11.10 9.68 -6.43
CA GLN A 40 -10.60 10.77 -5.59
C GLN A 40 -9.64 10.29 -4.49
N GLN A 41 -9.88 9.11 -3.90
CA GLN A 41 -8.96 8.53 -2.92
C GLN A 41 -7.65 8.05 -3.56
N VAL A 42 -7.73 7.45 -4.75
CA VAL A 42 -6.54 7.05 -5.52
C VAL A 42 -5.70 8.28 -5.87
N GLU A 43 -6.33 9.31 -6.45
CA GLU A 43 -5.70 10.58 -6.83
C GLU A 43 -5.05 11.30 -5.64
N LEU A 44 -5.61 11.17 -4.42
CA LEU A 44 -5.02 11.76 -3.23
C LEU A 44 -3.63 11.19 -2.90
N TYR A 45 -3.39 9.90 -3.17
CA TYR A 45 -2.13 9.22 -2.83
C TYR A 45 -1.18 9.06 -4.02
N SER A 46 -1.67 9.14 -5.25
CA SER A 46 -0.89 8.99 -6.49
C SER A 46 0.32 9.94 -6.58
N PRO A 47 0.20 11.27 -6.34
CA PRO A 47 1.32 12.19 -6.53
C PRO A 47 2.54 11.86 -5.68
N ALA A 48 2.31 11.46 -4.42
CA ALA A 48 3.36 11.12 -3.48
C ALA A 48 4.15 9.85 -3.88
N VAL A 49 3.53 8.97 -4.67
CA VAL A 49 4.18 7.77 -5.25
C VAL A 49 4.88 8.12 -6.55
N ALA A 50 4.26 8.94 -7.41
CA ALA A 50 4.84 9.43 -8.66
C ALA A 50 6.15 10.20 -8.40
N GLU A 51 6.18 11.07 -7.40
CA GLU A 51 7.39 11.80 -7.01
C GLU A 51 8.56 10.86 -6.68
N LEU A 52 8.30 9.73 -6.01
CA LEU A 52 9.36 8.75 -5.73
C LEU A 52 9.82 8.04 -7.01
N ARG A 53 8.90 7.75 -7.93
CA ARG A 53 9.23 7.16 -9.23
C ARG A 53 10.07 8.10 -10.10
N ASP A 54 9.80 9.40 -10.05
CA ASP A 54 10.55 10.41 -10.79
C ASP A 54 12.01 10.52 -10.32
N ARG A 55 12.29 10.09 -9.08
CA ARG A 55 13.63 10.07 -8.50
C ARG A 55 14.40 8.76 -8.74
N PHE A 56 13.77 7.70 -9.24
CA PHE A 56 14.46 6.43 -9.56
C PHE A 56 15.70 6.60 -10.47
N PRO A 57 15.72 7.50 -11.47
CA PRO A 57 16.92 7.76 -12.27
C PRO A 57 18.15 8.21 -11.46
N GLU A 58 17.98 8.77 -10.25
CA GLU A 58 19.11 9.09 -9.36
C GLU A 58 19.91 7.82 -9.01
N LEU A 59 19.23 6.71 -8.68
CA LEU A 59 19.87 5.42 -8.41
C LEU A 59 20.72 4.94 -9.58
N GLN A 60 20.21 5.09 -10.81
CA GLN A 60 20.96 4.71 -12.01
C GLN A 60 22.29 5.46 -12.11
N SER A 61 22.27 6.78 -11.86
CA SER A 61 23.48 7.62 -11.86
C SER A 61 24.46 7.17 -10.77
N TYR A 62 24.00 6.88 -9.55
CA TYR A 62 24.88 6.41 -8.48
C TYR A 62 25.50 5.04 -8.80
N ILE A 63 24.73 4.09 -9.31
CA ILE A 63 25.21 2.75 -9.72
C ILE A 63 26.25 2.85 -10.83
N GLN A 64 26.02 3.70 -11.84
CA GLN A 64 26.98 3.90 -12.94
C GLN A 64 28.32 4.46 -12.44
N LYS A 65 28.27 5.35 -11.44
CA LYS A 65 29.45 5.94 -10.81
C LYS A 65 30.09 5.06 -9.72
N GLN A 66 29.52 3.89 -9.44
CA GLN A 66 29.90 3.03 -8.32
C GLN A 66 29.86 3.76 -6.96
N ASP A 67 28.95 4.72 -6.84
CA ASP A 67 28.78 5.55 -5.66
C ASP A 67 27.89 4.83 -4.63
N TRP A 68 28.44 3.79 -4.02
CA TRP A 68 27.69 2.88 -3.13
C TRP A 68 27.09 3.58 -1.92
N VAL A 69 27.79 4.60 -1.38
CA VAL A 69 27.30 5.40 -0.26
C VAL A 69 26.00 6.11 -0.63
N ASN A 70 25.94 6.72 -1.82
CA ASN A 70 24.71 7.36 -2.28
C ASN A 70 23.63 6.37 -2.72
N VAL A 71 23.97 5.19 -3.24
CA VAL A 71 22.97 4.12 -3.47
C VAL A 71 22.26 3.75 -2.16
N GLN A 72 23.03 3.42 -1.12
CA GLN A 72 22.46 3.03 0.18
C GLN A 72 21.72 4.19 0.85
N SER A 73 22.30 5.39 0.83
CA SER A 73 21.65 6.59 1.40
C SER A 73 20.33 6.91 0.69
N PHE A 74 20.26 6.68 -0.62
CA PHE A 74 19.02 6.87 -1.38
C PHE A 74 17.95 5.84 -1.01
N ILE A 75 18.34 4.57 -0.86
CA ILE A 75 17.42 3.47 -0.49
C ILE A 75 16.85 3.69 0.91
N HIS A 76 17.69 4.03 1.89
CA HIS A 76 17.26 4.22 3.28
C HIS A 76 16.66 5.60 3.56
N GLY A 77 16.95 6.60 2.74
CA GLY A 77 16.38 7.95 2.84
C GLY A 77 15.13 8.11 1.96
N PRO A 78 15.25 8.66 0.74
CA PRO A 78 14.16 8.81 -0.22
C PRO A 78 13.24 7.60 -0.36
N MET A 79 13.79 6.39 -0.52
CA MET A 79 12.96 5.19 -0.70
C MET A 79 12.49 4.57 0.62
N GLY A 80 12.92 5.08 1.77
CA GLY A 80 12.49 4.59 3.08
C GLY A 80 10.97 4.75 3.30
N GLU A 81 10.35 5.75 2.67
CA GLU A 81 8.90 5.95 2.72
C GLU A 81 8.13 5.23 1.60
N LEU A 82 8.83 4.69 0.59
CA LEU A 82 8.21 4.08 -0.59
C LEU A 82 7.22 3.00 -0.19
N ARG A 83 7.63 2.12 0.73
CA ARG A 83 6.81 1.00 1.20
C ARG A 83 5.48 1.48 1.79
N ALA A 84 5.51 2.49 2.64
CA ALA A 84 4.30 3.03 3.25
C ALA A 84 3.38 3.70 2.21
N ARG A 85 3.95 4.47 1.29
CA ARG A 85 3.19 5.23 0.27
C ARG A 85 2.55 4.31 -0.76
N VAL A 86 3.31 3.37 -1.33
CA VAL A 86 2.82 2.39 -2.32
C VAL A 86 1.76 1.48 -1.71
N ASN A 87 1.96 0.97 -0.48
CA ASN A 87 0.94 0.16 0.20
C ASN A 87 -0.35 0.93 0.48
N ARG A 88 -0.25 2.22 0.83
CA ARG A 88 -1.42 3.07 1.05
C ARG A 88 -2.21 3.30 -0.24
N LEU A 89 -1.52 3.57 -1.36
CA LEU A 89 -2.14 3.69 -2.67
C LEU A 89 -2.81 2.38 -3.09
N ALA A 90 -2.11 1.24 -2.97
CA ALA A 90 -2.67 -0.09 -3.29
C ALA A 90 -3.96 -0.39 -2.50
N ALA A 91 -4.04 0.04 -1.24
CA ALA A 91 -5.20 -0.16 -0.39
C ALA A 91 -6.45 0.62 -0.86
N THR A 92 -6.28 1.70 -1.63
CA THR A 92 -7.41 2.46 -2.20
C THR A 92 -7.99 1.83 -3.47
N LEU A 93 -7.26 0.92 -4.10
CA LEU A 93 -7.69 0.27 -5.34
C LEU A 93 -8.87 -0.68 -5.11
N LEU A 94 -9.57 -0.97 -6.20
CA LEU A 94 -10.61 -2.01 -6.22
C LEU A 94 -10.02 -3.36 -5.84
N PRO A 95 -10.82 -4.28 -5.26
CA PRO A 95 -10.34 -5.60 -4.85
C PRO A 95 -9.64 -6.38 -5.98
N GLN A 96 -10.10 -6.23 -7.21
CA GLN A 96 -9.53 -6.89 -8.39
C GLN A 96 -8.12 -6.40 -8.74
N ASP A 97 -7.81 -5.12 -8.50
CA ASP A 97 -6.50 -4.52 -8.82
C ASP A 97 -5.57 -4.52 -7.60
N ARG A 98 -6.13 -4.50 -6.39
CA ARG A 98 -5.38 -4.47 -5.13
C ARG A 98 -4.43 -5.65 -4.98
N GLY A 99 -4.89 -6.87 -5.24
CA GLY A 99 -4.06 -8.07 -5.11
C GLY A 99 -2.84 -8.03 -6.03
N PRO A 100 -3.03 -7.84 -7.35
CA PRO A 100 -1.94 -7.62 -8.30
C PRO A 100 -1.01 -6.46 -7.91
N ALA A 101 -1.56 -5.32 -7.49
CA ALA A 101 -0.76 -4.16 -7.10
C ALA A 101 0.10 -4.44 -5.87
N GLN A 102 -0.44 -5.12 -4.85
CA GLN A 102 0.32 -5.53 -3.67
C GLN A 102 1.43 -6.54 -4.01
N ALA A 103 1.19 -7.42 -4.98
CA ALA A 103 2.22 -8.34 -5.46
C ALA A 103 3.38 -7.59 -6.12
N ARG A 104 3.08 -6.62 -7.01
CA ARG A 104 4.11 -5.77 -7.64
C ARG A 104 4.85 -4.91 -6.64
N ALA A 105 4.14 -4.32 -5.68
CA ALA A 105 4.75 -3.57 -4.60
C ALA A 105 5.73 -4.42 -3.79
N LYS A 106 5.40 -5.69 -3.53
CA LYS A 106 6.28 -6.61 -2.82
C LYS A 106 7.57 -6.89 -3.60
N GLU A 107 7.47 -7.22 -4.89
CA GLU A 107 8.65 -7.51 -5.72
C GLU A 107 9.54 -6.26 -5.87
N LEU A 108 8.94 -5.08 -6.05
CA LEU A 108 9.64 -3.79 -5.99
C LEU A 108 10.52 -3.66 -4.73
N TYR A 109 9.97 -3.97 -3.56
CA TYR A 109 10.75 -3.88 -2.32
C TYR A 109 11.86 -4.93 -2.23
N VAL A 110 11.59 -6.16 -2.68
CA VAL A 110 12.58 -7.24 -2.71
C VAL A 110 13.77 -6.85 -3.59
N HIS A 111 13.51 -6.25 -4.75
CA HIS A 111 14.56 -5.78 -5.63
C HIS A 111 15.34 -4.59 -5.06
N LEU A 112 14.69 -3.68 -4.32
CA LEU A 112 15.40 -2.62 -3.60
C LEU A 112 16.28 -3.15 -2.45
N GLU A 113 15.82 -4.18 -1.73
CA GLU A 113 16.61 -4.84 -0.68
C GLU A 113 17.85 -5.54 -1.27
N ARG A 114 17.69 -6.23 -2.41
CA ARG A 114 18.81 -6.86 -3.13
C ARG A 114 19.75 -5.82 -3.76
N LEU A 115 19.22 -4.69 -4.22
CA LEU A 115 20.05 -3.57 -4.68
C LEU A 115 20.91 -3.02 -3.54
N ASP A 116 20.34 -2.85 -2.35
CA ASP A 116 21.07 -2.40 -1.14
C ASP A 116 22.18 -3.39 -0.77
N GLU A 117 21.88 -4.69 -0.79
CA GLU A 117 22.87 -5.75 -0.57
C GLU A 117 23.98 -5.74 -1.62
N ALA A 118 23.64 -5.63 -2.91
CA ALA A 118 24.61 -5.57 -3.98
C ALA A 118 25.51 -4.33 -3.87
N ALA A 119 24.95 -3.18 -3.47
CA ALA A 119 25.71 -1.96 -3.21
C ALA A 119 26.66 -2.13 -2.02
N ALA A 120 26.21 -2.75 -0.93
CA ALA A 120 27.06 -3.06 0.23
C ALA A 120 28.28 -3.93 -0.12
N ASN A 121 28.14 -4.76 -1.16
CA ASN A 121 29.18 -5.66 -1.64
C ASN A 121 29.93 -5.13 -2.88
N GLY A 122 29.65 -3.91 -3.35
CA GLY A 122 30.28 -3.32 -4.55
C GLY A 122 29.98 -4.06 -5.86
N GLN A 123 28.88 -4.81 -5.92
CA GLN A 123 28.53 -5.70 -7.03
C GLN A 123 27.76 -4.94 -8.13
N GLN A 124 28.45 -4.14 -8.93
CA GLN A 124 27.83 -3.25 -9.92
C GLN A 124 26.86 -3.95 -10.90
N VAL A 125 27.22 -5.14 -11.40
CA VAL A 125 26.38 -5.89 -12.35
C VAL A 125 25.07 -6.32 -11.70
N ILE A 126 25.14 -6.81 -10.46
CA ILE A 126 23.96 -7.24 -9.70
C ILE A 126 23.12 -6.01 -9.32
N ALA A 127 23.74 -4.95 -8.81
CA ALA A 127 23.07 -3.69 -8.51
C ALA A 127 22.33 -3.13 -9.75
N GLY A 128 22.97 -3.12 -10.91
CA GLY A 128 22.35 -2.67 -12.15
C GLY A 128 21.16 -3.54 -12.58
N GLN A 129 21.20 -4.86 -12.32
CA GLN A 129 20.09 -5.76 -12.61
C GLN A 129 18.92 -5.54 -11.64
N GLU A 130 19.19 -5.47 -10.34
CA GLU A 130 18.16 -5.27 -9.32
C GLU A 130 17.50 -3.88 -9.44
N TYR A 131 18.25 -2.85 -9.85
CA TYR A 131 17.68 -1.55 -10.23
C TYR A 131 16.65 -1.66 -11.35
N ARG A 132 16.96 -2.39 -12.44
CA ARG A 132 16.02 -2.57 -13.56
C ARG A 132 14.79 -3.35 -13.14
N ASN A 133 14.98 -4.43 -12.37
CA ASN A 133 13.86 -5.21 -11.87
C ASN A 133 12.94 -4.37 -10.96
N ALA A 134 13.52 -3.59 -10.05
CA ALA A 134 12.76 -2.66 -9.20
C ALA A 134 12.01 -1.62 -10.04
N LEU A 135 12.64 -1.05 -11.07
CA LEU A 135 12.02 -0.11 -11.99
C LEU A 135 10.82 -0.74 -12.71
N ASP A 136 11.00 -1.94 -13.25
CA ASP A 136 9.98 -2.68 -13.99
C ASP A 136 8.77 -3.03 -13.09
N ASP A 137 9.01 -3.44 -11.85
CA ASP A 137 7.93 -3.70 -10.89
C ASP A 137 7.25 -2.42 -10.42
N PHE A 138 7.97 -1.31 -10.32
CA PHE A 138 7.37 -0.02 -10.03
C PHE A 138 6.45 0.42 -11.18
N ASP A 139 6.92 0.36 -12.43
CA ASP A 139 6.10 0.70 -13.60
C ASP A 139 4.90 -0.25 -13.75
N SER A 140 5.11 -1.54 -13.48
CA SER A 140 4.03 -2.53 -13.44
C SER A 140 2.99 -2.20 -12.36
N PHE A 141 3.43 -1.78 -11.17
CA PHE A 141 2.53 -1.31 -10.12
C PHE A 141 1.73 -0.09 -10.58
N LEU A 142 2.39 0.92 -11.16
CA LEU A 142 1.73 2.15 -11.61
C LEU A 142 0.70 1.87 -12.73
N SER A 143 0.97 0.92 -13.61
CA SER A 143 0.03 0.52 -14.67
C SER A 143 -1.32 -0.02 -14.16
N LEU A 144 -1.36 -0.49 -12.90
CA LEU A 144 -2.56 -1.00 -12.24
C LEU A 144 -3.37 0.11 -11.53
N VAL A 145 -2.83 1.33 -11.48
CA VAL A 145 -3.46 2.47 -10.80
C VAL A 145 -4.16 3.35 -11.85
N PRO A 146 -5.47 3.57 -11.75
CA PRO A 146 -6.23 4.30 -12.78
C PRO A 146 -5.72 5.71 -13.09
N THR A 147 -5.14 6.42 -12.13
CA THR A 147 -4.62 7.79 -12.34
C THR A 147 -3.41 7.84 -13.27
N PHE A 148 -2.73 6.71 -13.52
CA PHE A 148 -1.55 6.63 -14.38
C PHE A 148 -1.81 5.96 -15.74
N GLN A 149 -3.07 5.66 -16.06
CA GLN A 149 -3.52 5.13 -17.35
C GLN A 149 -3.98 6.26 -18.27
#